data_AF-A0AAW2VN69-F1
#
_entry.id   AF-A0AAW2VN69-F1
#
_cell.length_a   1.000
_cell.length_b   1.000
_cell.length_c   1.000
_cell.angle_alpha   90.00
_cell.angle_beta   90.00
_cell.angle_gamma   90.00
#
_symmetry.space_group_name_H-M   'P 1'
#
loop_
_entity.id
_entity.type
_entity.pdbx_description
1 polymer ?
#
loop_
_entity_poly.entity_id
_entity_poly.type
_entity_poly.pdbx_seq_one_letter_code
_entity_poly.pdbx_strand_id
1 'polypeptide(L)'
;MEEDEANLQSFLRWAAALGISDSPISDCSSSSCLGHTLSVSHFPEAGGRGLAAARGIRKGELILRVPKAALVTSDCLISSDQKLSAALGKYPLLSSTQIDDAIWTAEKAVHKGKMEWEEATPVMCELNLRSQLMTFNAWLWASATISSRTMHIPWDTAGCLCPVGDFFNYAPPEEGERTGNSIDELLDASTDRLTDAGFDEGVASYCFYAKRNYGKGDQ
;
A
#
# COMPACT_ATOMS: atom_id res chain seq x y z
N MET A 1 -3.40 -9.88 22.57
CA MET A 1 -2.04 -10.38 22.29
C MET A 1 -2.09 -11.76 21.64
N GLU A 2 -2.51 -12.82 22.34
CA GLU A 2 -2.67 -14.16 21.71
C GLU A 2 -3.69 -14.16 20.56
N GLU A 3 -4.82 -13.45 20.73
CA GLU A 3 -5.83 -13.31 19.67
C GLU A 3 -5.32 -12.50 18.47
N ASP A 4 -4.55 -11.42 18.71
CA ASP A 4 -3.92 -10.62 17.66
C ASP A 4 -2.89 -11.42 16.86
N GLU A 5 -2.10 -12.25 17.55
CA GLU A 5 -1.12 -13.15 16.94
C GLU A 5 -1.82 -14.26 16.15
N ALA A 6 -2.87 -14.88 16.70
CA ALA A 6 -3.67 -15.88 15.99
C ALA A 6 -4.35 -15.31 14.73
N ASN A 7 -4.82 -14.05 14.80
CA ASN A 7 -5.37 -13.31 13.66
C ASN A 7 -4.30 -13.00 12.62
N LEU A 8 -3.11 -12.53 13.05
CA LEU A 8 -1.96 -12.28 12.17
C LEU A 8 -1.52 -13.57 11.47
N GLN A 9 -1.33 -14.66 12.20
CA GLN A 9 -0.95 -15.97 11.64
C GLN A 9 -2.00 -16.52 10.66
N SER A 10 -3.28 -16.18 10.86
CA SER A 10 -4.37 -16.57 9.95
C SER A 10 -4.40 -15.69 8.69
N PHE A 11 -4.11 -14.39 8.82
CA PHE A 11 -3.91 -13.48 7.69
C PHE A 11 -2.70 -13.88 6.84
N LEU A 12 -1.56 -14.22 7.45
CA LEU A 12 -0.36 -14.65 6.73
C LEU A 12 -0.58 -15.99 6.00
N ARG A 13 -1.34 -16.92 6.59
CA ARG A 13 -1.81 -18.15 5.92
C ARG A 13 -2.73 -17.87 4.73
N TRP A 14 -3.68 -16.94 4.88
CA TRP A 14 -4.56 -16.51 3.79
C TRP A 14 -3.78 -15.85 2.65
N ALA A 15 -2.84 -14.96 2.97
CA ALA A 15 -1.96 -14.32 1.99
C ALA A 15 -1.06 -15.34 1.26
N ALA A 16 -0.52 -16.34 1.97
CA ALA A 16 0.22 -17.45 1.36
C ALA A 16 -0.63 -18.26 0.38
N ALA A 17 -1.90 -18.52 0.73
CA ALA A 17 -2.85 -19.21 -0.14
C ALA A 17 -3.23 -18.42 -1.40
N LEU A 18 -3.07 -17.09 -1.39
CA LEU A 18 -3.16 -16.22 -2.57
C LEU A 18 -1.84 -16.13 -3.36
N GLY A 19 -0.80 -16.85 -2.96
CA GLY A 19 0.50 -16.90 -3.63
C GLY A 19 1.46 -15.77 -3.28
N ILE A 20 1.19 -15.00 -2.22
CA ILE A 20 2.10 -13.95 -1.72
C ILE A 20 3.30 -14.63 -1.05
N SER A 21 4.52 -14.17 -1.31
CA SER A 21 5.74 -14.77 -0.73
C SER A 21 6.93 -13.81 -0.65
N ASP A 22 7.67 -13.85 0.46
CA ASP A 22 8.98 -13.21 0.67
C ASP A 22 10.19 -14.12 0.36
N SER A 23 9.94 -15.34 -0.14
CA SER A 23 11.00 -16.27 -0.53
C SER A 23 11.64 -15.83 -1.85
N PRO A 24 12.99 -15.79 -1.98
CA PRO A 24 13.63 -15.51 -3.26
C PRO A 24 13.33 -16.59 -4.32
N ILE A 25 13.13 -17.85 -3.91
CA ILE A 25 12.86 -19.00 -4.78
C ILE A 25 11.34 -19.20 -4.93
N SER A 26 10.87 -19.62 -6.11
CA SER A 26 9.44 -19.80 -6.42
C SER A 26 8.80 -21.10 -5.91
N ASP A 27 9.43 -21.79 -4.95
CA ASP A 27 8.95 -23.08 -4.47
C ASP A 27 7.84 -22.91 -3.40
N CYS A 28 6.60 -23.14 -3.83
CA CYS A 28 5.37 -22.74 -3.14
C CYS A 28 4.92 -23.64 -1.96
N SER A 29 5.84 -24.13 -1.12
CA SER A 29 5.49 -25.07 -0.02
C SER A 29 5.55 -24.48 1.39
N SER A 30 5.61 -23.16 1.55
CA SER A 30 5.54 -22.52 2.88
C SER A 30 4.09 -22.32 3.34
N SER A 31 3.82 -22.58 4.63
CA SER A 31 2.53 -22.29 5.26
C SER A 31 2.32 -20.81 5.62
N SER A 32 3.29 -19.94 5.35
CA SER A 32 3.25 -18.50 5.60
C SER A 32 3.88 -17.74 4.43
N CYS A 33 3.30 -16.59 4.08
CA CYS A 33 3.82 -15.71 3.03
C CYS A 33 5.07 -14.92 3.46
N LEU A 34 5.31 -14.80 4.77
CA LEU A 34 6.44 -14.10 5.38
C LEU A 34 7.22 -15.04 6.31
N GLY A 35 8.53 -14.84 6.40
CA GLY A 35 9.43 -15.52 7.33
C GLY A 35 10.81 -15.85 6.76
N HIS A 36 11.01 -15.75 5.44
CA HIS A 36 12.29 -16.02 4.78
C HIS A 36 13.18 -14.77 4.64
N THR A 37 12.56 -13.63 4.39
CA THR A 37 13.22 -12.34 4.13
C THR A 37 12.65 -11.23 5.01
N LEU A 38 11.35 -11.27 5.28
CA LEU A 38 10.59 -10.27 6.02
C LEU A 38 9.78 -10.93 7.15
N SER A 39 9.47 -10.16 8.18
CA SER A 39 8.64 -10.57 9.31
C SER A 39 7.80 -9.39 9.78
N VAL A 40 6.56 -9.62 10.23
CA VAL A 40 5.76 -8.54 10.81
C VAL A 40 6.30 -8.18 12.19
N SER A 41 6.42 -6.88 12.46
CA SER A 41 6.92 -6.33 13.72
C SER A 41 6.17 -5.06 14.09
N HIS A 42 6.41 -4.56 15.31
CA HIS A 42 5.76 -3.35 15.81
C HIS A 42 6.80 -2.25 16.09
N PHE A 43 6.62 -1.13 15.42
CA PHE A 43 7.43 0.08 15.47
C PHE A 43 6.55 1.26 15.94
N PRO A 44 6.42 1.49 17.26
CA PRO A 44 5.53 2.51 17.81
C PRO A 44 5.78 3.90 17.21
N GLU A 45 7.05 4.26 17.04
CA GLU A 45 7.52 5.56 16.51
C GLU A 45 7.35 5.70 14.98
N ALA A 46 7.00 4.62 14.26
CA ALA A 46 6.87 4.60 12.80
C ALA A 46 5.46 4.19 12.33
N GLY A 47 4.44 4.59 13.10
CA GLY A 47 3.02 4.35 12.77
C GLY A 47 2.48 2.99 13.20
N GLY A 48 3.23 2.20 13.98
CA GLY A 48 2.76 0.97 14.58
C GLY A 48 3.25 -0.29 13.87
N ARG A 49 2.34 -1.15 13.37
CA ARG A 49 2.77 -2.41 12.72
C ARG A 49 3.44 -2.13 11.37
N GLY A 50 4.52 -2.84 11.09
CA GLY A 50 5.29 -2.76 9.85
C GLY A 50 6.03 -4.06 9.56
N LEU A 51 6.82 -4.06 8.48
CA LEU A 51 7.69 -5.17 8.12
C LEU A 51 9.09 -4.92 8.68
N ALA A 52 9.74 -5.97 9.19
CA ALA A 52 11.12 -6.00 9.62
C ALA A 52 11.89 -7.04 8.81
N ALA A 53 13.15 -6.76 8.49
CA ALA A 53 14.04 -7.71 7.84
C ALA A 53 14.28 -8.94 8.75
N ALA A 54 13.89 -10.14 8.30
CA ALA A 54 14.05 -11.39 9.06
C ALA A 54 15.51 -11.90 9.05
N ARG A 55 16.31 -11.40 8.11
CA ARG A 55 17.73 -11.69 7.84
C ARG A 55 18.41 -10.43 7.27
N GLY A 56 19.71 -10.51 6.99
CA GLY A 56 20.38 -9.45 6.21
C GLY A 56 19.84 -9.38 4.77
N ILE A 57 19.61 -8.16 4.29
CA ILE A 57 19.11 -7.83 2.93
C ILE A 57 20.09 -6.83 2.30
N ARG A 58 20.44 -7.03 1.03
CA ARG A 58 21.32 -6.12 0.26
C ARG A 58 20.53 -5.14 -0.59
N LYS A 59 21.09 -3.95 -0.84
CA LYS A 59 20.54 -2.99 -1.84
C LYS A 59 20.29 -3.72 -3.18
N GLY A 60 19.13 -3.49 -3.79
CA GLY A 60 18.73 -4.12 -5.06
C GLY A 60 18.19 -5.56 -4.96
N GLU A 61 18.03 -6.13 -3.76
CA GLU A 61 17.48 -7.49 -3.61
C GLU A 61 15.93 -7.51 -3.69
N LEU A 62 15.35 -8.52 -4.36
CA LEU A 62 13.90 -8.76 -4.37
C LEU A 62 13.45 -9.37 -3.04
N ILE A 63 12.59 -8.65 -2.31
CA ILE A 63 12.22 -8.99 -0.93
C ILE A 63 10.79 -9.50 -0.74
N LEU A 64 9.91 -9.30 -1.72
CA LEU A 64 8.50 -9.69 -1.65
C LEU A 64 7.89 -9.82 -3.06
N ARG A 65 7.02 -10.80 -3.26
CA ARG A 65 6.18 -10.99 -4.46
C ARG A 65 4.71 -11.10 -4.10
N VAL A 66 3.86 -10.51 -4.95
CA VAL A 66 2.41 -10.35 -4.71
C VAL A 66 1.66 -10.63 -6.02
N PRO A 67 0.86 -11.70 -6.13
CA PRO A 67 0.14 -11.99 -7.37
C PRO A 67 -1.01 -11.02 -7.65
N LYS A 68 -1.28 -10.78 -8.94
CA LYS A 68 -2.40 -9.92 -9.41
C LYS A 68 -3.79 -10.37 -8.92
N ALA A 69 -3.96 -11.62 -8.51
CA ALA A 69 -5.21 -12.12 -7.95
C ALA A 69 -5.45 -11.70 -6.49
N ALA A 70 -4.42 -11.22 -5.78
CA ALA A 70 -4.54 -10.76 -4.40
C ALA A 70 -4.92 -9.27 -4.30
N LEU A 71 -4.80 -8.51 -5.40
CA LEU A 71 -4.95 -7.04 -5.39
C LEU A 71 -6.36 -6.62 -4.94
N VAL A 72 -6.45 -5.89 -3.83
CA VAL A 72 -7.72 -5.33 -3.37
C VAL A 72 -7.88 -3.95 -4.00
N THR A 73 -8.65 -3.81 -5.07
CA THR A 73 -8.85 -2.54 -5.81
C THR A 73 -10.05 -1.74 -5.29
N SER A 74 -10.26 -0.54 -5.84
CA SER A 74 -11.48 0.28 -5.71
C SER A 74 -12.77 -0.55 -5.59
N ASP A 75 -12.90 -1.50 -6.50
CA ASP A 75 -14.09 -2.30 -6.77
C ASP A 75 -14.40 -3.29 -5.64
N CYS A 76 -13.38 -3.63 -4.84
CA CYS A 76 -13.49 -4.52 -3.69
C CYS A 76 -13.80 -3.77 -2.38
N LEU A 77 -13.64 -2.44 -2.41
CA LEU A 77 -13.32 -1.59 -1.26
C LEU A 77 -14.38 -0.48 -1.10
N ILE A 78 -15.17 -0.19 -2.15
CA ILE A 78 -16.33 0.74 -2.18
C ILE A 78 -17.52 0.25 -1.34
N SER A 79 -17.24 -0.56 -0.30
CA SER A 79 -18.13 -1.61 0.17
C SER A 79 -18.33 -1.93 1.70
N SER A 80 -17.69 -1.20 2.65
CA SER A 80 -17.76 -1.29 4.16
C SER A 80 -18.56 -0.19 4.97
N ASP A 81 -18.07 0.40 6.10
CA ASP A 81 -18.87 1.13 7.15
C ASP A 81 -18.67 2.68 7.24
N GLN A 82 -19.75 3.44 7.48
CA GLN A 82 -19.93 4.92 7.44
C GLN A 82 -19.21 5.67 8.56
N LYS A 83 -19.00 4.99 9.69
CA LYS A 83 -18.77 5.60 11.01
C LYS A 83 -17.50 6.46 11.08
N LEU A 84 -16.57 6.24 10.17
CA LEU A 84 -15.31 6.97 10.06
C LEU A 84 -15.53 8.50 9.85
N SER A 85 -16.60 8.89 9.16
CA SER A 85 -16.88 10.29 8.83
C SER A 85 -17.25 11.16 10.04
N ALA A 86 -17.98 10.62 11.03
CA ALA A 86 -18.48 11.40 12.17
C ALA A 86 -17.42 11.66 13.26
N ALA A 87 -16.28 10.96 13.22
CA ALA A 87 -15.31 10.95 14.32
C ALA A 87 -14.35 12.15 14.33
N LEU A 88 -14.15 12.82 13.19
CA LEU A 88 -13.08 13.83 13.02
C LEU A 88 -13.40 15.20 13.64
N GLY A 89 -14.68 15.55 13.84
CA GLY A 89 -15.11 16.90 14.25
C GLY A 89 -14.96 17.29 15.73
N LYS A 90 -14.00 16.73 16.49
CA LYS A 90 -13.93 16.88 17.96
C LYS A 90 -12.69 17.59 18.54
N TYR A 91 -11.72 18.05 17.75
CA TYR A 91 -10.37 18.39 18.25
C TYR A 91 -9.92 19.84 17.92
N PRO A 92 -9.85 20.77 18.89
CA PRO A 92 -9.68 22.21 18.62
C PRO A 92 -8.30 22.80 18.99
N LEU A 93 -7.17 22.16 18.60
CA LEU A 93 -5.81 22.55 19.03
C LEU A 93 -4.79 22.77 17.88
N LEU A 94 -5.26 23.16 16.70
CA LEU A 94 -4.43 23.50 15.54
C LEU A 94 -4.49 25.03 15.28
N SER A 95 -3.58 25.61 14.49
CA SER A 95 -3.60 27.06 14.22
C SER A 95 -4.77 27.43 13.32
N SER A 96 -5.42 28.60 13.51
CA SER A 96 -6.76 28.85 12.91
C SER A 96 -6.78 28.75 11.39
N THR A 97 -5.75 29.23 10.69
CA THR A 97 -5.65 29.09 9.22
C THR A 97 -5.43 27.64 8.78
N GLN A 98 -4.63 26.86 9.52
CA GLN A 98 -4.45 25.43 9.24
C GLN A 98 -5.69 24.60 9.61
N ILE A 99 -6.47 25.01 10.60
CA ILE A 99 -7.79 24.45 10.90
C ILE A 99 -8.72 24.70 9.72
N ASP A 100 -8.90 25.96 9.33
CA ASP A 100 -9.90 26.32 8.32
C ASP A 100 -9.56 25.69 6.96
N ASP A 101 -8.29 25.67 6.56
CA ASP A 101 -7.84 24.99 5.33
C ASP A 101 -7.99 23.46 5.41
N ALA A 102 -7.70 22.84 6.56
CA ALA A 102 -7.84 21.39 6.73
C ALA A 102 -9.31 20.95 6.82
N ILE A 103 -10.16 21.70 7.54
CA ILE A 103 -11.60 21.51 7.59
C ILE A 103 -12.19 21.69 6.20
N TRP A 104 -11.89 22.80 5.51
CA TRP A 104 -12.35 23.05 4.15
C TRP A 104 -11.92 21.94 3.18
N THR A 105 -10.67 21.47 3.28
CA THR A 105 -10.17 20.37 2.46
C THR A 105 -10.90 19.05 2.77
N ALA A 106 -11.16 18.75 4.05
CA ALA A 106 -11.89 17.57 4.47
C ALA A 106 -13.38 17.61 4.07
N GLU A 107 -14.06 18.74 4.29
CA GLU A 107 -15.45 18.97 3.88
C GLU A 107 -15.60 18.88 2.37
N LYS A 108 -14.68 19.49 1.61
CA LYS A 108 -14.63 19.41 0.15
C LYS A 108 -14.38 17.98 -0.32
N ALA A 109 -13.51 17.21 0.37
CA ALA A 109 -13.26 15.80 0.05
C ALA A 109 -14.49 14.92 0.34
N VAL A 110 -15.21 15.14 1.45
CA VAL A 110 -16.46 14.44 1.78
C VAL A 110 -17.57 14.80 0.78
N HIS A 111 -17.71 16.08 0.43
CA HIS A 111 -18.71 16.54 -0.55
C HIS A 111 -18.43 15.96 -1.93
N LYS A 112 -17.17 16.04 -2.39
CA LYS A 112 -16.72 15.41 -3.63
C LYS A 112 -17.00 13.91 -3.63
N GLY A 113 -16.58 13.19 -2.59
CA GLY A 113 -16.82 11.75 -2.47
C GLY A 113 -18.31 11.39 -2.48
N LYS A 114 -19.18 12.25 -1.94
CA LYS A 114 -20.64 12.04 -1.99
C LYS A 114 -21.20 12.24 -3.40
N MET A 115 -20.75 13.27 -4.12
CA MET A 115 -21.13 13.47 -5.53
C MET A 115 -20.66 12.30 -6.40
N GLU A 116 -19.41 11.87 -6.26
CA GLU A 116 -18.85 10.73 -7.01
C GLU A 116 -19.60 9.42 -6.68
N TRP A 117 -19.98 9.20 -5.42
CA TRP A 117 -20.81 8.06 -5.03
C TRP A 117 -22.22 8.09 -5.66
N GLU A 118 -22.87 9.25 -5.66
CA GLU A 118 -24.19 9.43 -6.28
C GLU A 118 -24.12 9.24 -7.81
N GLU A 119 -23.06 9.73 -8.46
CA GLU A 119 -22.79 9.55 -9.90
C GLU A 119 -22.45 8.10 -10.29
N ALA A 120 -21.71 7.38 -9.43
CA ALA A 120 -21.36 5.98 -9.66
C ALA A 120 -22.47 4.98 -9.30
N THR A 121 -23.49 5.40 -8.53
CA THR A 121 -24.57 4.52 -8.06
C THR A 121 -25.32 3.78 -9.17
N PRO A 122 -25.71 4.40 -10.31
CA PRO A 122 -26.33 3.68 -11.43
C PRO A 122 -25.46 2.55 -11.97
N VAL A 123 -24.14 2.77 -12.10
CA VAL A 123 -23.19 1.76 -12.57
C VAL A 123 -23.05 0.62 -11.56
N MET A 124 -22.99 0.94 -10.27
CA MET A 124 -22.96 -0.08 -9.19
C MET A 124 -24.24 -0.94 -9.16
N CYS A 125 -25.40 -0.36 -9.49
CA CYS A 125 -26.65 -1.10 -9.68
C CYS A 125 -26.57 -2.05 -10.89
N GLU A 126 -26.11 -1.57 -12.04
CA GLU A 126 -25.96 -2.37 -13.28
C GLU A 126 -24.98 -3.54 -13.10
N LEU A 127 -23.92 -3.34 -12.30
CA LEU A 127 -22.96 -4.37 -11.91
C LEU A 127 -23.51 -5.37 -10.87
N ASN A 128 -24.74 -5.21 -10.38
CA ASN A 128 -25.35 -6.03 -9.33
C ASN A 128 -24.47 -6.18 -8.07
N LEU A 129 -23.80 -5.09 -7.66
CA LEU A 129 -23.07 -5.09 -6.38
C LEU A 129 -24.06 -5.34 -5.23
N ARG A 130 -23.61 -6.03 -4.17
CA ARG A 130 -24.49 -6.27 -3.01
C ARG A 130 -24.79 -4.93 -2.34
N SER A 131 -25.96 -4.77 -1.72
CA SER A 131 -26.36 -3.50 -1.08
C SER A 131 -25.39 -3.00 0.00
N GLN A 132 -24.74 -3.92 0.73
CA GLN A 132 -23.62 -3.61 1.62
C GLN A 132 -22.51 -2.86 0.87
N LEU A 133 -22.18 -3.35 -0.33
CA LEU A 133 -21.12 -2.86 -1.18
C LEU A 133 -21.43 -1.53 -1.91
N MET A 134 -22.59 -0.92 -1.67
CA MET A 134 -23.07 0.26 -2.40
C MET A 134 -23.34 1.47 -1.48
N THR A 135 -23.03 1.35 -0.19
CA THR A 135 -23.24 2.45 0.75
C THR A 135 -22.17 3.55 0.55
N PHE A 136 -22.35 4.75 1.12
CA PHE A 136 -21.40 5.88 1.01
C PHE A 136 -20.04 5.65 1.72
N ASN A 137 -19.83 4.44 2.21
CA ASN A 137 -19.16 4.14 3.46
C ASN A 137 -17.81 3.48 3.28
N ALA A 138 -17.81 2.18 3.05
CA ALA A 138 -17.90 1.72 1.68
C ALA A 138 -17.26 2.66 0.64
N TRP A 139 -18.00 3.52 -0.07
CA TRP A 139 -17.38 4.43 -1.05
C TRP A 139 -16.16 5.21 -0.51
N LEU A 140 -16.27 5.81 0.69
CA LEU A 140 -15.14 6.50 1.33
C LEU A 140 -13.97 5.55 1.69
N TRP A 141 -14.25 4.32 2.12
CA TRP A 141 -13.22 3.32 2.46
C TRP A 141 -12.33 3.04 1.23
N ALA A 142 -12.94 2.77 0.07
CA ALA A 142 -12.24 2.63 -1.22
C ALA A 142 -11.49 3.88 -1.60
N SER A 143 -12.17 5.03 -1.65
CA SER A 143 -11.58 6.28 -2.11
C SER A 143 -10.33 6.60 -1.28
N ALA A 144 -10.39 6.41 0.04
CA ALA A 144 -9.25 6.53 0.95
C ALA A 144 -8.16 5.47 0.72
N THR A 145 -8.51 4.21 0.43
CA THR A 145 -7.53 3.14 0.21
C THR A 145 -6.82 3.28 -1.14
N ILE A 146 -7.56 3.55 -2.22
CA ILE A 146 -7.01 3.88 -3.53
C ILE A 146 -6.06 5.08 -3.40
N SER A 147 -6.52 6.20 -2.83
CA SER A 147 -5.71 7.41 -2.76
C SER A 147 -4.46 7.30 -1.87
N SER A 148 -4.42 6.36 -0.90
CA SER A 148 -3.29 6.17 0.01
C SER A 148 -2.38 4.98 -0.29
N ARG A 149 -2.82 3.99 -1.06
CA ARG A 149 -2.09 2.73 -1.31
C ARG A 149 -1.83 2.45 -2.80
N THR A 150 -2.37 3.26 -3.72
CA THR A 150 -2.20 3.04 -5.18
C THR A 150 -0.77 3.28 -5.63
N MET A 151 -0.26 2.29 -6.35
CA MET A 151 1.04 2.30 -7.00
C MET A 151 0.88 2.53 -8.51
N HIS A 152 1.84 3.19 -9.12
CA HIS A 152 1.79 3.49 -10.56
C HIS A 152 2.16 2.27 -11.41
N ILE A 153 1.40 2.02 -12.48
CA ILE A 153 1.69 1.06 -13.55
C ILE A 153 1.53 1.74 -14.92
N PRO A 154 2.33 1.38 -15.95
CA PRO A 154 2.44 2.19 -17.16
C PRO A 154 1.25 2.08 -18.14
N TRP A 155 0.44 1.01 -18.08
CA TRP A 155 -0.73 0.83 -18.96
C TRP A 155 -2.07 1.20 -18.32
N ASP A 156 -2.10 1.63 -17.05
CA ASP A 156 -3.33 2.03 -16.36
C ASP A 156 -3.17 3.40 -15.69
N THR A 157 -3.93 4.38 -16.15
CA THR A 157 -3.93 5.74 -15.62
C THR A 157 -4.42 5.83 -14.17
N ALA A 158 -5.18 4.83 -13.70
CA ALA A 158 -5.62 4.73 -12.31
C ALA A 158 -4.60 4.01 -11.41
N GLY A 159 -3.55 3.40 -11.97
CA GLY A 159 -2.58 2.62 -11.21
C GLY A 159 -3.13 1.27 -10.73
N CYS A 160 -2.52 0.70 -9.69
CA CYS A 160 -2.99 -0.52 -9.04
C CYS A 160 -2.75 -0.52 -7.53
N LEU A 161 -3.59 -1.23 -6.79
CA LEU A 161 -3.33 -1.56 -5.38
C LEU A 161 -2.47 -2.83 -5.29
N CYS A 162 -1.36 -2.80 -4.54
CA CYS A 162 -0.39 -3.90 -4.48
C CYS A 162 -0.30 -4.48 -3.04
N PRO A 163 -1.15 -5.46 -2.64
CA PRO A 163 -1.22 -6.00 -1.29
C PRO A 163 0.14 -6.41 -0.75
N VAL A 164 0.44 -6.11 0.51
CA VAL A 164 1.71 -6.43 1.18
C VAL A 164 2.90 -5.62 0.63
N GLY A 165 2.95 -5.32 -0.67
CA GLY A 165 3.76 -4.22 -1.21
C GLY A 165 3.29 -2.85 -0.71
N ASP A 166 1.99 -2.72 -0.43
CA ASP A 166 1.37 -1.56 0.16
C ASP A 166 1.62 -1.44 1.67
N PHE A 167 2.25 -2.45 2.31
CA PHE A 167 2.70 -2.38 3.71
C PHE A 167 4.05 -1.65 3.87
N PHE A 168 4.75 -1.31 2.79
CA PHE A 168 5.93 -0.43 2.91
C PHE A 168 5.48 0.96 3.35
N ASN A 169 5.85 1.33 4.58
CA ASN A 169 5.61 2.68 5.09
C ASN A 169 6.50 3.68 4.37
N TYR A 170 6.01 4.90 4.19
CA TYR A 170 6.78 5.97 3.56
C TYR A 170 7.97 6.38 4.45
N ALA A 171 9.18 6.16 3.94
CA ALA A 171 10.39 6.82 4.41
C ALA A 171 10.73 7.97 3.44
N PRO A 172 10.96 9.20 3.93
CA PRO A 172 11.44 10.28 3.07
C PRO A 172 12.80 9.91 2.46
N PRO A 173 13.14 10.40 1.25
CA PRO A 173 14.45 10.17 0.67
C PRO A 173 15.55 10.73 1.58
N GLU A 174 16.65 9.99 1.74
CA GLU A 174 17.79 10.44 2.53
C GLU A 174 18.45 11.67 1.86
N GLU A 175 18.75 12.71 2.64
CA GLU A 175 19.37 13.95 2.14
C GLU A 175 20.86 13.71 1.77
N GLY A 176 21.11 13.07 0.62
CA GLY A 176 22.47 12.70 0.20
C GLY A 176 22.71 12.40 -1.29
N GLU A 177 21.76 11.79 -2.02
CA GLU A 177 22.01 11.32 -3.41
C GLU A 177 21.79 12.40 -4.50
N ARG A 178 22.13 13.68 -4.23
CA ARG A 178 22.04 14.79 -5.22
C ARG A 178 23.31 15.65 -5.33
N THR A 179 24.48 15.02 -5.40
CA THR A 179 25.75 15.71 -5.73
C THR A 179 26.65 14.83 -6.59
N GLY A 180 26.60 14.99 -7.92
CA GLY A 180 27.39 14.11 -8.78
C GLY A 180 27.40 14.36 -10.29
N ASN A 181 27.22 15.58 -10.80
CA ASN A 181 27.25 15.90 -12.25
C ASN A 181 28.45 15.27 -12.98
N SER A 182 28.28 14.06 -13.48
CA SER A 182 29.27 13.26 -14.19
C SER A 182 28.59 12.67 -15.41
N ILE A 183 29.24 12.78 -16.56
CA ILE A 183 28.61 12.55 -17.87
C ILE A 183 28.29 11.06 -18.10
N ASP A 184 28.85 10.16 -17.27
CA ASP A 184 28.50 8.73 -17.25
C ASP A 184 27.09 8.46 -16.68
N GLU A 185 26.56 9.27 -15.74
CA GLU A 185 25.19 9.11 -15.22
C GLU A 185 24.12 9.33 -16.32
N LEU A 186 24.44 10.11 -17.37
CA LEU A 186 23.54 10.35 -18.50
C LEU A 186 23.39 9.13 -19.43
N LEU A 187 24.32 8.18 -19.39
CA LEU A 187 24.21 6.92 -20.12
C LEU A 187 23.44 5.88 -19.30
N ASP A 188 23.66 5.84 -17.99
CA ASP A 188 23.00 4.88 -17.09
C ASP A 188 21.55 5.25 -16.74
N ALA A 189 21.15 6.51 -16.97
CA ALA A 189 19.75 6.95 -16.97
C ALA A 189 18.83 6.15 -17.93
N SER A 190 19.40 5.34 -18.84
CA SER A 190 18.67 4.42 -19.71
C SER A 190 18.55 2.98 -19.18
N THR A 191 19.33 2.60 -18.16
CA THR A 191 19.47 1.21 -17.70
C THR A 191 19.13 0.97 -16.24
N ASP A 192 19.41 1.90 -15.32
CA ASP A 192 19.26 1.64 -13.88
C ASP A 192 18.09 2.40 -13.23
N ARG A 193 16.88 2.18 -13.77
CA ARG A 193 15.61 2.54 -13.10
C ARG A 193 15.32 1.60 -11.92
N LEU A 194 16.24 1.52 -10.95
CA LEU A 194 15.98 1.01 -9.61
C LEU A 194 15.12 2.01 -8.81
N THR A 195 13.94 2.33 -9.36
CA THR A 195 12.86 2.94 -8.60
C THR A 195 12.43 1.97 -7.52
N ASP A 196 12.38 2.45 -6.27
CA ASP A 196 12.00 1.75 -5.03
C ASP A 196 11.10 0.52 -5.20
N ALA A 197 10.04 0.69 -5.99
CA ALA A 197 9.31 -0.40 -6.60
C ALA A 197 8.75 0.03 -7.96
N GLY A 198 8.54 -0.93 -8.86
CA GLY A 198 7.99 -0.70 -10.20
C GLY A 198 7.55 -2.00 -10.86
N PHE A 199 6.78 -1.90 -11.96
CA PHE A 199 6.41 -3.08 -12.73
C PHE A 199 7.45 -3.39 -13.82
N ASP A 200 7.89 -4.65 -13.85
CA ASP A 200 8.79 -5.20 -14.86
C ASP A 200 7.99 -6.09 -15.82
N GLU A 201 7.98 -5.71 -17.10
CA GLU A 201 7.29 -6.44 -18.17
C GLU A 201 7.96 -7.79 -18.52
N GLY A 202 9.28 -7.91 -18.33
CA GLY A 202 10.04 -9.13 -18.63
C GLY A 202 9.74 -10.28 -17.67
N VAL A 203 9.38 -9.97 -16.42
CA VAL A 203 8.89 -10.94 -15.41
C VAL A 203 7.39 -10.79 -15.09
N ALA A 204 6.69 -9.91 -15.82
CA ALA A 204 5.28 -9.58 -15.66
C ALA A 204 4.82 -9.36 -14.20
N SER A 205 5.64 -8.68 -13.40
CA SER A 205 5.47 -8.56 -11.94
C SER A 205 5.75 -7.15 -11.41
N TYR A 206 5.07 -6.77 -10.32
CA TYR A 206 5.46 -5.57 -9.55
C TYR A 206 6.59 -5.96 -8.59
N CYS A 207 7.76 -5.37 -8.77
CA CYS A 207 8.99 -5.71 -8.07
C CYS A 207 9.39 -4.60 -7.09
N PHE A 208 9.77 -5.00 -5.88
CA PHE A 208 10.23 -4.13 -4.80
C PHE A 208 11.70 -4.41 -4.55
N TYR A 209 12.51 -3.34 -4.55
CA TYR A 209 13.96 -3.44 -4.41
C TYR A 209 14.40 -2.72 -3.14
N ALA A 210 15.23 -3.37 -2.33
CA ALA A 210 15.78 -2.75 -1.13
C ALA A 210 16.61 -1.50 -1.49
N LYS A 211 16.24 -0.32 -0.95
CA LYS A 211 16.93 0.96 -1.24
C LYS A 211 18.36 1.02 -0.70
N ARG A 212 18.60 0.32 0.40
CA ARG A 212 19.86 0.24 1.14
C ARG A 212 20.07 -1.17 1.68
N ASN A 213 21.17 -1.39 2.41
CA ASN A 213 21.35 -2.63 3.16
C ASN A 213 20.55 -2.57 4.47
N TYR A 214 19.88 -3.66 4.83
CA TYR A 214 19.11 -3.78 6.06
C TYR A 214 19.68 -4.91 6.92
N GLY A 215 19.92 -4.61 8.20
CA GLY A 215 20.21 -5.58 9.24
C GLY A 215 18.95 -6.29 9.72
N LYS A 216 19.11 -7.45 10.37
CA LYS A 216 17.97 -8.19 10.91
C LYS A 216 17.28 -7.36 12.01
N GLY A 217 15.98 -7.14 11.84
CA GLY A 217 15.17 -6.32 12.75
C GLY A 217 14.98 -4.87 12.29
N ASP A 218 15.71 -4.40 11.28
CA ASP A 218 15.49 -3.09 10.67
C ASP A 218 14.15 -3.07 9.91
N GLN A 219 13.50 -1.90 9.90
CA GLN A 219 12.32 -1.59 9.09
C GLN A 219 12.72 -1.18 7.66
#